data_AF-U6DFE6-F1
#
_entry.id   AF-U6DFE6-F1
#
_cell.length_a   1.000
_cell.length_b   1.000
_cell.length_c   1.000
_cell.angle_alpha   90.00
_cell.angle_beta   90.00
_cell.angle_gamma   90.00
#
_symmetry.space_group_name_H-M   'P 1'
#
loop_
_entity.id
_entity.type
_entity.pdbx_description
1 polymer ?
#
loop_
_entity_poly.entity_id
_entity_poly.type
_entity_poly.pdbx_seq_one_letter_code
_entity_poly.pdbx_strand_id
1 'polypeptide(L)'
;LCANLDTWRIMSPQTYRPQLQELRPQPCKQYNLCHRRTQDPFGDTLKKLMDQIHNRLEMLELSRDFGTQNYEQQVVELSQAAAEAGLLERRVYALHLRRYNDALLIYDTVRAVDALDWLRDFYYKERATKTQILQAERWLLALFDDYKNELAHLATCSPENPKLEMLEQILREQFGGSDDSPRGIIFTQTRQSVHSLLLWLQQQPGLQTMDIRADMLIGAGNSSQNTHMTQRDQQEVIRKFRTGTLNLLVATSVAEEGLDIPQCNVVVRYGLLTNEISMVQARGRARAGQSKYSFVATQGSRELRRELTNEVLEK
;
A
#
# COMPACT_ATOMS: atom_id res chain seq x y z
N LEU A 1 17.49 15.21 19.99
CA LEU A 1 18.48 14.98 18.91
C LEU A 1 19.82 15.63 19.23
N CYS A 2 19.93 16.94 19.42
CA CYS A 2 21.22 17.59 19.70
C CYS A 2 21.98 16.98 20.88
N ALA A 3 21.30 16.74 22.00
CA ALA A 3 21.90 16.07 23.16
C ALA A 3 22.39 14.65 22.82
N ASN A 4 21.64 13.87 22.02
CA ASN A 4 22.01 12.51 21.65
C ASN A 4 23.23 12.47 20.71
N LEU A 5 23.43 13.51 19.90
CA LEU A 5 24.52 13.63 18.93
C LEU A 5 25.66 14.53 19.45
N ASP A 6 25.62 14.93 20.72
CA ASP A 6 26.54 15.90 21.33
C ASP A 6 26.78 17.15 20.45
N THR A 7 25.70 17.62 19.83
CA THR A 7 25.76 18.71 18.85
C THR A 7 25.56 20.04 19.56
N TRP A 8 26.60 20.89 19.57
CA TRP A 8 26.50 22.27 20.07
C TRP A 8 25.40 23.04 19.33
N ARG A 9 25.45 23.07 18.00
CA ARG A 9 24.57 23.93 17.19
C ARG A 9 24.10 23.24 15.92
N ILE A 10 22.80 23.35 15.63
CA ILE A 10 22.25 23.01 14.33
C ILE A 10 22.58 24.12 13.35
N MET A 11 23.27 23.78 12.26
CA MET A 11 23.65 24.71 11.21
C MET A 11 22.66 24.64 10.06
N SER A 12 22.16 25.79 9.61
CA SER A 12 21.31 25.93 8.43
C SER A 12 21.86 27.05 7.53
N PRO A 13 21.63 26.98 6.21
CA PRO A 13 22.10 27.98 5.27
C PRO A 13 21.27 29.26 5.42
N GLN A 14 21.74 30.18 6.26
CA GLN A 14 21.07 31.47 6.49
C GLN A 14 21.47 32.51 5.45
N THR A 15 22.76 32.68 5.20
CA THR A 15 23.31 33.71 4.29
C THR A 15 23.00 33.45 2.82
N TYR A 16 23.12 32.19 2.39
CA TYR A 16 22.95 31.79 0.98
C TYR A 16 21.63 31.05 0.73
N ARG A 17 20.61 31.33 1.53
CA ARG A 17 19.29 30.71 1.40
C ARG A 17 18.67 30.94 0.01
N PRO A 18 18.73 32.15 -0.58
CA PRO A 18 18.19 32.39 -1.92
C PRO A 18 18.87 31.55 -3.00
N GLN A 19 20.20 31.48 -3.00
CA GLN A 19 20.96 30.67 -3.96
C GLN A 19 20.65 29.18 -3.83
N LEU A 20 20.43 28.70 -2.59
CA LEU A 20 20.02 27.31 -2.38
C LEU A 20 18.63 27.02 -2.94
N GLN A 21 17.70 27.98 -2.86
CA GLN A 21 16.35 27.84 -3.43
C GLN A 21 16.37 27.80 -4.96
N GLU A 22 17.23 28.59 -5.59
CA GLU A 22 17.43 28.56 -7.05
C GLU A 22 18.01 27.21 -7.52
N LEU A 23 18.95 26.63 -6.76
CA LEU A 23 19.57 25.34 -7.09
C LEU A 23 18.67 24.12 -6.77
N ARG A 24 17.62 24.31 -5.97
CA ARG A 24 16.73 23.23 -5.53
C ARG A 24 15.27 23.62 -5.74
N PRO A 25 14.76 23.51 -6.98
CA PRO A 25 13.36 23.74 -7.24
C PRO A 25 12.51 22.80 -6.39
N GLN A 26 11.47 23.35 -5.78
CA GLN A 26 10.47 22.54 -5.09
C GLN A 26 9.45 22.03 -6.11
N PRO A 27 9.03 20.76 -6.00
CA PRO A 27 8.00 20.23 -6.87
C PRO A 27 6.65 20.89 -6.57
N CYS A 28 5.79 20.95 -7.59
CA CYS A 28 4.41 21.37 -7.41
C CYS A 28 3.65 20.29 -6.63
N LYS A 29 3.25 20.59 -5.39
CA LYS A 29 2.45 19.68 -4.57
C LYS A 29 0.98 19.73 -4.99
N GLN A 30 0.39 18.55 -5.18
CA GLN A 30 -1.00 18.39 -5.59
C GLN A 30 -1.72 17.38 -4.69
N TYR A 31 -2.97 17.69 -4.35
CA TYR A 31 -3.86 16.78 -3.62
C TYR A 31 -4.83 16.16 -4.61
N ASN A 32 -4.62 14.87 -4.88
CA ASN A 32 -5.40 14.08 -5.82
C ASN A 32 -6.41 13.26 -5.02
N LEU A 33 -7.51 13.90 -4.62
CA LEU A 33 -8.50 13.33 -3.72
C LEU A 33 -9.62 12.65 -4.48
N CYS A 34 -9.95 11.42 -4.09
CA CYS A 34 -11.05 10.65 -4.67
C CYS A 34 -12.17 10.42 -3.66
N HIS A 35 -13.37 10.14 -4.15
CA HIS A 35 -14.49 9.70 -3.31
C HIS A 35 -14.38 8.19 -3.02
N ARG A 36 -15.14 7.72 -2.03
CA ARG A 36 -15.34 6.28 -1.82
C ARG A 36 -16.21 5.72 -2.94
N ARG A 37 -16.10 4.41 -3.18
CA ARG A 37 -17.01 3.70 -4.08
C ARG A 37 -18.45 3.90 -3.63
N THR A 38 -19.33 4.24 -4.56
CA THR A 38 -20.77 4.41 -4.31
C THR A 38 -21.47 3.06 -4.09
N GLN A 39 -20.98 2.01 -4.75
CA GLN A 39 -21.39 0.63 -4.57
C GLN A 39 -20.16 -0.24 -4.35
N ASP A 40 -20.22 -1.11 -3.34
CA ASP A 40 -19.12 -1.99 -2.96
C ASP A 40 -19.59 -3.44 -2.73
N PRO A 41 -20.13 -4.11 -3.77
CA PRO A 41 -20.69 -5.45 -3.60
C PRO A 41 -19.61 -6.47 -3.20
N PHE A 42 -18.37 -6.32 -3.67
CA PHE A 42 -17.27 -7.19 -3.26
C PHE A 42 -16.92 -7.03 -1.78
N GLY A 43 -16.72 -5.79 -1.31
CA GLY A 43 -16.44 -5.51 0.08
C GLY A 43 -17.59 -5.90 1.01
N ASP A 44 -18.83 -5.68 0.58
CA ASP A 44 -20.02 -6.05 1.35
C ASP A 44 -20.19 -7.57 1.46
N THR A 45 -19.88 -8.34 0.41
CA THR A 45 -19.83 -9.81 0.50
C THR A 45 -18.73 -10.27 1.46
N LEU A 46 -17.52 -9.68 1.43
CA LEU A 46 -16.47 -10.01 2.40
C LEU A 46 -16.92 -9.73 3.85
N LYS A 47 -17.55 -8.58 4.10
CA LYS A 47 -18.12 -8.24 5.42
C LYS A 47 -19.19 -9.23 5.85
N LYS A 48 -20.06 -9.66 4.93
CA LYS A 48 -21.08 -10.70 5.19
C LYS A 48 -20.45 -12.04 5.61
N LEU A 49 -19.32 -12.44 5.01
CA LEU A 49 -18.60 -13.65 5.43
C LEU A 49 -17.99 -13.45 6.82
N MET A 50 -17.41 -12.27 7.10
CA MET A 50 -16.89 -11.94 8.42
C MET A 50 -17.98 -11.98 9.49
N ASP A 51 -19.17 -11.45 9.21
CA ASP A 51 -20.33 -11.51 10.12
C ASP A 51 -20.77 -12.95 10.39
N GLN A 52 -20.79 -13.82 9.39
CA GLN A 52 -21.11 -15.24 9.59
C GLN A 52 -20.07 -15.92 10.49
N ILE A 53 -18.79 -15.59 10.34
CA ILE A 53 -17.74 -16.10 11.22
C ILE A 53 -17.92 -15.58 12.65
N HIS A 54 -18.20 -14.28 12.82
CA HIS A 54 -18.49 -13.67 14.13
C HIS A 54 -19.62 -14.37 14.87
N ASN A 55 -20.73 -14.57 14.18
CA ASN A 55 -21.95 -15.13 14.77
C ASN A 55 -21.79 -16.61 15.12
N ARG A 56 -20.85 -17.32 14.50
CA ARG A 56 -20.61 -18.75 14.76
C ARG A 56 -20.07 -19.04 16.17
N LEU A 57 -19.31 -18.11 16.73
CA LEU A 57 -18.64 -18.26 18.03
C LEU A 57 -19.13 -17.26 19.10
N GLU A 58 -20.14 -16.45 18.78
CA GLU A 58 -20.63 -15.36 19.63
C GLU A 58 -19.49 -14.44 20.11
N MET A 59 -18.69 -13.93 19.17
CA MET A 59 -17.51 -13.10 19.45
C MET A 59 -17.91 -11.65 19.85
N LEU A 60 -18.70 -11.51 20.91
CA LEU A 60 -19.33 -10.25 21.36
C LEU A 60 -18.32 -9.14 21.74
N GLU A 61 -17.07 -9.50 22.00
CA GLU A 61 -15.99 -8.58 22.39
C GLU A 61 -15.41 -7.80 21.21
N LEU A 62 -15.59 -8.28 19.98
CA LEU A 62 -15.04 -7.63 18.78
C LEU A 62 -16.01 -6.60 18.24
N SER A 63 -15.49 -5.45 17.76
CA SER A 63 -16.31 -4.52 16.99
C SER A 63 -16.63 -5.09 15.60
N ARG A 64 -17.60 -4.51 14.90
CA ARG A 64 -17.91 -4.84 13.49
C ARG A 64 -17.30 -3.82 12.52
N ASP A 65 -16.22 -3.17 12.92
CA ASP A 65 -15.54 -2.13 12.16
C ASP A 65 -14.59 -2.76 11.12
N PHE A 66 -15.13 -3.63 10.27
CA PHE A 66 -14.36 -4.42 9.32
C PHE A 66 -13.59 -3.56 8.31
N GLY A 67 -12.42 -4.05 7.90
CA GLY A 67 -11.52 -3.35 6.99
C GLY A 67 -10.79 -2.18 7.66
N THR A 68 -10.56 -2.25 8.97
CA THR A 68 -9.84 -1.21 9.71
C THR A 68 -8.66 -1.78 10.49
N GLN A 69 -7.68 -0.93 10.77
CA GLN A 69 -6.54 -1.27 11.63
C GLN A 69 -6.97 -1.54 13.09
N ASN A 70 -8.01 -0.85 13.56
CA ASN A 70 -8.54 -1.07 14.91
C ASN A 70 -9.07 -2.51 15.05
N TYR A 71 -9.87 -2.94 14.08
CA TYR A 71 -10.38 -4.31 14.04
C TYR A 71 -9.24 -5.34 13.86
N GLU A 72 -8.22 -5.04 13.04
CA GLU A 72 -7.03 -5.90 12.94
C GLU A 72 -6.39 -6.14 14.31
N GLN A 73 -6.16 -5.06 15.08
CA GLN A 73 -5.57 -5.14 16.41
C GLN A 73 -6.41 -6.01 17.36
N GLN A 74 -7.73 -5.77 17.42
CA GLN A 74 -8.63 -6.54 18.26
C GLN A 74 -8.58 -8.05 17.95
N VAL A 75 -8.58 -8.41 16.66
CA VAL A 75 -8.53 -9.81 16.25
C VAL A 75 -7.16 -10.45 16.54
N VAL A 76 -6.06 -9.70 16.46
CA VAL A 76 -4.72 -10.17 16.84
C VAL A 76 -4.64 -10.43 18.33
N GLU A 77 -5.08 -9.48 19.16
CA GLU A 77 -5.13 -9.62 20.62
C GLU A 77 -5.99 -10.82 21.02
N LEU A 78 -7.15 -10.99 20.37
CA LEU A 78 -8.01 -12.15 20.60
C LEU A 78 -7.35 -13.47 20.23
N SER A 79 -6.63 -13.52 19.11
CA SER A 79 -5.91 -14.72 18.67
C SER A 79 -4.80 -15.09 19.68
N GLN A 80 -4.10 -14.10 20.23
CA GLN A 80 -3.08 -14.29 21.25
C GLN A 80 -3.69 -14.80 22.56
N ALA A 81 -4.72 -14.14 23.08
CA ALA A 81 -5.42 -14.56 24.30
C ALA A 81 -6.02 -15.97 24.17
N ALA A 82 -6.60 -16.31 23.02
CA ALA A 82 -7.12 -17.65 22.75
C ALA A 82 -6.00 -18.71 22.69
N ALA A 83 -4.80 -18.35 22.18
CA ALA A 83 -3.65 -19.24 22.18
C ALA A 83 -3.14 -19.52 23.62
N GLU A 84 -3.05 -18.47 24.44
CA GLU A 84 -2.63 -18.58 25.85
C GLU A 84 -3.62 -19.40 26.69
N ALA A 85 -4.92 -19.24 26.42
CA ALA A 85 -5.99 -20.01 27.07
C ALA A 85 -6.19 -21.43 26.52
N GLY A 86 -5.43 -21.85 25.49
CA GLY A 86 -5.59 -23.16 24.85
C GLY A 86 -6.89 -23.33 24.04
N LEU A 87 -7.58 -22.23 23.72
CA LEU A 87 -8.85 -22.22 22.98
C LEU A 87 -8.58 -22.26 21.47
N LEU A 88 -8.22 -23.45 20.97
CA LEU A 88 -7.80 -23.66 19.58
C LEU A 88 -8.83 -23.17 18.55
N GLU A 89 -10.12 -23.47 18.72
CA GLU A 89 -11.15 -23.04 17.78
C GLU A 89 -11.24 -21.52 17.71
N ARG A 90 -11.34 -20.84 18.87
CA ARG A 90 -11.42 -19.38 18.94
C ARG A 90 -10.22 -18.71 18.27
N ARG A 91 -9.02 -19.28 18.48
CA ARG A 91 -7.79 -18.82 17.81
C ARG A 91 -7.90 -18.95 16.29
N VAL A 92 -8.38 -20.08 15.77
CA VAL A 92 -8.54 -20.31 14.32
C VAL A 92 -9.52 -19.31 13.71
N TYR A 93 -10.68 -19.11 14.32
CA TYR A 93 -11.65 -18.13 13.81
C TYR A 93 -11.07 -16.71 13.78
N ALA A 94 -10.36 -16.30 14.83
CA ALA A 94 -9.66 -15.02 14.85
C ALA A 94 -8.63 -14.91 13.72
N LEU A 95 -7.82 -15.97 13.49
CA LEU A 95 -6.86 -15.97 12.38
C LEU A 95 -7.53 -15.78 11.02
N HIS A 96 -8.67 -16.42 10.76
CA HIS A 96 -9.40 -16.24 9.50
C HIS A 96 -10.05 -14.86 9.40
N LEU A 97 -10.66 -14.34 10.45
CA LEU A 97 -11.19 -12.97 10.49
C LEU A 97 -10.12 -11.94 10.16
N ARG A 98 -8.90 -12.14 10.66
CA ARG A 98 -7.77 -11.29 10.30
C ARG A 98 -7.49 -11.33 8.80
N ARG A 99 -7.52 -12.51 8.17
CA ARG A 99 -7.29 -12.62 6.71
C ARG A 99 -8.35 -11.93 5.87
N TYR A 100 -9.62 -12.00 6.27
CA TYR A 100 -10.68 -11.22 5.62
C TYR A 100 -10.49 -9.71 5.83
N ASN A 101 -10.07 -9.29 7.02
CA ASN A 101 -9.76 -7.88 7.27
C ASN A 101 -8.57 -7.39 6.45
N ASP A 102 -7.49 -8.19 6.34
CA ASP A 102 -6.35 -7.92 5.49
C ASP A 102 -6.81 -7.75 4.02
N ALA A 103 -7.70 -8.62 3.54
CA ALA A 103 -8.26 -8.52 2.19
C ALA A 103 -9.07 -7.23 1.96
N LEU A 104 -9.86 -6.79 2.94
CA LEU A 104 -10.57 -5.51 2.88
C LEU A 104 -9.61 -4.32 2.84
N LEU A 105 -8.52 -4.36 3.62
CA LEU A 105 -7.48 -3.32 3.60
C LEU A 105 -6.76 -3.29 2.25
N ILE A 106 -6.42 -4.45 1.68
CA ILE A 106 -5.86 -4.56 0.33
C ILE A 106 -6.85 -3.96 -0.68
N TYR A 107 -8.13 -4.33 -0.61
CA TYR A 107 -9.16 -3.86 -1.53
C TYR A 107 -9.44 -2.34 -1.48
N ASP A 108 -9.24 -1.69 -0.33
CA ASP A 108 -9.28 -0.23 -0.22
C ASP A 108 -8.12 0.45 -0.98
N THR A 109 -7.00 -0.27 -1.17
CA THR A 109 -5.80 0.26 -1.84
C THR A 109 -5.69 -0.15 -3.30
N VAL A 110 -6.05 -1.38 -3.67
CA VAL A 110 -5.81 -1.92 -5.02
C VAL A 110 -7.10 -2.55 -5.58
N ARG A 111 -7.01 -3.50 -6.52
CA ARG A 111 -8.19 -4.10 -7.17
C ARG A 111 -8.82 -5.18 -6.30
N ALA A 112 -10.09 -5.49 -6.58
CA ALA A 112 -10.78 -6.63 -5.95
C ALA A 112 -10.11 -7.97 -6.23
N VAL A 113 -9.57 -8.15 -7.45
CA VAL A 113 -8.86 -9.38 -7.84
C VAL A 113 -7.65 -9.62 -6.93
N ASP A 114 -6.88 -8.57 -6.63
CA ASP A 114 -5.70 -8.68 -5.74
C ASP A 114 -6.10 -9.12 -4.31
N ALA A 115 -7.21 -8.58 -3.79
CA ALA A 115 -7.74 -8.95 -2.48
C ALA A 115 -8.32 -10.38 -2.45
N LEU A 116 -8.93 -10.82 -3.55
CA LEU A 116 -9.41 -12.20 -3.68
C LEU A 116 -8.26 -13.19 -3.78
N ASP A 117 -7.23 -12.87 -4.57
CA ASP A 117 -6.06 -13.73 -4.72
C ASP A 117 -5.29 -13.86 -3.40
N TRP A 118 -5.24 -12.80 -2.59
CA TRP A 118 -4.75 -12.87 -1.20
C TRP A 118 -5.47 -13.93 -0.36
N LEU A 119 -6.80 -13.98 -0.41
CA LEU A 119 -7.59 -14.99 0.30
C LEU A 119 -7.41 -16.39 -0.31
N ARG A 120 -7.37 -16.51 -1.64
CA ARG A 120 -7.14 -17.78 -2.33
C ARG A 120 -5.80 -18.39 -1.94
N ASP A 121 -4.74 -17.59 -1.92
CA ASP A 121 -3.39 -18.01 -1.51
C ASP A 121 -3.37 -18.50 -0.07
N PHE A 122 -4.06 -17.79 0.83
CA PHE A 122 -4.20 -18.22 2.22
C PHE A 122 -4.89 -19.59 2.30
N TYR A 123 -6.08 -19.73 1.71
CA TYR A 123 -6.85 -20.98 1.78
C TYR A 123 -6.21 -22.12 0.98
N TYR A 124 -5.37 -21.84 -0.02
CA TYR A 124 -4.55 -22.85 -0.70
C TYR A 124 -3.47 -23.39 0.24
N LYS A 125 -2.73 -22.51 0.92
CA LYS A 125 -1.69 -22.91 1.90
C LYS A 125 -2.29 -23.68 3.07
N GLU A 126 -3.44 -23.24 3.58
CA GLU A 126 -4.15 -23.93 4.66
C GLU A 126 -4.45 -25.39 4.29
N ARG A 127 -4.92 -25.64 3.07
CA ARG A 127 -5.15 -27.01 2.55
C ARG A 127 -3.86 -27.79 2.34
N ALA A 128 -2.81 -27.14 1.85
CA ALA A 128 -1.54 -27.80 1.50
C ALA A 128 -0.70 -28.18 2.74
N THR A 129 -0.81 -27.42 3.83
CA THR A 129 0.09 -27.53 4.99
C THR A 129 -0.51 -28.22 6.20
N LYS A 130 -1.85 -28.23 6.34
CA LYS A 130 -2.51 -28.80 7.51
C LYS A 130 -2.76 -30.29 7.35
N THR A 131 -2.15 -31.07 8.23
CA THR A 131 -2.30 -32.54 8.31
C THR A 131 -3.47 -32.96 9.20
N GLN A 132 -3.85 -32.14 10.18
CA GLN A 132 -5.01 -32.34 11.05
C GLN A 132 -5.95 -31.15 10.88
N ILE A 133 -7.17 -31.41 10.40
CA ILE A 133 -8.17 -30.37 10.15
C ILE A 133 -9.24 -30.42 11.25
N LEU A 134 -9.31 -29.37 12.05
CA LEU A 134 -10.32 -29.14 13.09
C LEU A 134 -11.72 -28.95 12.47
N GLN A 135 -12.78 -29.18 13.25
CA GLN A 135 -14.15 -28.96 12.77
C GLN A 135 -14.37 -27.50 12.34
N ALA A 136 -13.85 -26.54 13.12
CA ALA A 136 -13.85 -25.12 12.78
C ALA A 136 -13.21 -24.83 11.42
N GLU A 137 -12.05 -25.45 11.13
CA GLU A 137 -11.33 -25.26 9.87
C GLU A 137 -12.09 -25.84 8.68
N ARG A 138 -12.71 -27.02 8.83
CA ARG A 138 -13.56 -27.60 7.78
C ARG A 138 -14.71 -26.67 7.41
N TRP A 139 -15.36 -26.09 8.42
CA TRP A 139 -16.44 -25.14 8.21
C TRP A 139 -15.95 -23.85 7.53
N LEU A 140 -14.80 -23.30 7.97
CA LEU A 140 -14.20 -22.10 7.38
C LEU A 140 -13.75 -22.29 5.93
N LEU A 141 -13.25 -23.49 5.59
CA LEU A 141 -12.90 -23.87 4.22
C LEU A 141 -14.15 -23.97 3.35
N ALA A 142 -15.20 -24.66 3.83
CA ALA A 142 -16.47 -24.78 3.14
C ALA A 142 -17.12 -23.41 2.91
N LEU A 143 -17.16 -22.54 3.93
CA LEU A 143 -17.69 -21.19 3.83
C LEU A 143 -17.00 -20.39 2.71
N PHE A 144 -15.67 -20.46 2.62
CA PHE A 144 -14.97 -19.78 1.52
C PHE A 144 -15.28 -20.42 0.17
N ASP A 145 -15.34 -21.75 0.10
CA ASP A 145 -15.65 -22.47 -1.14
C ASP A 145 -17.06 -22.16 -1.69
N ASP A 146 -18.04 -21.96 -0.82
CA ASP A 146 -19.41 -21.59 -1.19
C ASP A 146 -19.48 -20.21 -1.86
N TYR A 147 -18.62 -19.29 -1.45
CA TYR A 147 -18.61 -17.91 -1.95
C TYR A 147 -17.50 -17.60 -2.96
N LYS A 148 -16.51 -18.48 -3.17
CA LYS A 148 -15.34 -18.17 -4.01
C LYS A 148 -15.69 -17.80 -5.46
N ASN A 149 -16.74 -18.41 -6.01
CA ASN A 149 -17.17 -18.17 -7.38
C ASN A 149 -17.93 -16.84 -7.49
N GLU A 150 -18.77 -16.52 -6.50
CA GLU A 150 -19.44 -15.23 -6.40
C GLU A 150 -18.41 -14.11 -6.22
N LEU A 151 -17.46 -14.27 -5.30
CA LEU A 151 -16.36 -13.33 -5.09
C LEU A 151 -15.52 -13.13 -6.35
N ALA A 152 -15.26 -14.20 -7.13
CA ALA A 152 -14.55 -14.11 -8.40
C ALA A 152 -15.31 -13.26 -9.43
N HIS A 153 -16.61 -13.48 -9.58
CA HIS A 153 -17.46 -12.70 -10.46
C HIS A 153 -17.55 -11.23 -10.00
N LEU A 154 -17.74 -11.00 -8.70
CA LEU A 154 -17.73 -9.65 -8.13
C LEU A 154 -16.39 -8.96 -8.32
N ALA A 155 -15.26 -9.68 -8.20
CA ALA A 155 -13.94 -9.10 -8.38
C ALA A 155 -13.70 -8.57 -9.81
N THR A 156 -14.35 -9.16 -10.82
CA THR A 156 -14.26 -8.71 -12.22
C THR A 156 -15.29 -7.64 -12.58
N CYS A 157 -16.45 -7.63 -11.93
CA CYS A 157 -17.56 -6.74 -12.27
C CYS A 157 -17.72 -5.53 -11.33
N SER A 158 -17.04 -5.53 -10.19
CA SER A 158 -17.11 -4.41 -9.25
C SER A 158 -16.48 -3.15 -9.83
N PRO A 159 -16.97 -1.95 -9.47
CA PRO A 159 -16.35 -0.70 -9.87
C PRO A 159 -14.86 -0.67 -9.52
N GLU A 160 -14.06 -0.07 -10.41
CA GLU A 160 -12.63 0.11 -10.17
C GLU A 160 -12.39 0.98 -8.92
N ASN A 161 -11.19 0.88 -8.35
CA ASN A 161 -10.81 1.73 -7.23
C ASN A 161 -10.63 3.18 -7.72
N PRO A 162 -11.36 4.17 -7.17
CA PRO A 162 -11.18 5.57 -7.56
C PRO A 162 -9.75 6.09 -7.36
N LYS A 163 -8.98 5.49 -6.43
CA LYS A 163 -7.55 5.81 -6.26
C LYS A 163 -6.72 5.35 -7.46
N LEU A 164 -7.05 4.19 -8.05
CA LEU A 164 -6.35 3.67 -9.23
C LEU A 164 -6.67 4.51 -10.48
N GLU A 165 -7.93 4.92 -10.66
CA GLU A 165 -8.32 5.85 -11.73
C GLU A 165 -7.54 7.17 -11.63
N MET A 166 -7.42 7.72 -10.42
CA MET A 166 -6.64 8.92 -10.15
C MET A 166 -5.15 8.71 -10.45
N LEU A 167 -4.60 7.55 -10.10
CA LEU A 167 -3.22 7.19 -10.41
C LEU A 167 -2.99 7.08 -11.92
N GLU A 168 -3.93 6.47 -12.66
CA GLU A 168 -3.88 6.39 -14.12
C GLU A 168 -3.84 7.79 -14.73
N GLN A 169 -4.70 8.71 -14.30
CA GLN A 169 -4.72 10.10 -14.79
C GLN A 169 -3.37 10.79 -14.57
N ILE A 170 -2.79 10.69 -13.36
CA ILE A 170 -1.49 11.26 -13.04
C ILE A 170 -0.40 10.69 -13.96
N LEU A 171 -0.37 9.37 -14.12
CA LEU A 171 0.64 8.72 -14.96
C LEU A 171 0.47 9.11 -16.42
N ARG A 172 -0.76 9.20 -16.92
CA ARG A 172 -1.02 9.64 -18.29
C ARG A 172 -0.55 11.05 -18.56
N GLU A 173 -0.81 11.97 -17.65
CA GLU A 173 -0.36 13.36 -17.78
C GLU A 173 1.17 13.48 -17.77
N GLN A 174 1.86 12.65 -16.98
CA GLN A 174 3.31 12.77 -16.78
C GLN A 174 4.14 11.97 -17.78
N PHE A 175 3.63 10.83 -18.24
CA PHE A 175 4.31 9.95 -19.19
C PHE A 175 3.82 10.14 -20.64
N GLY A 176 2.71 10.85 -20.86
CA GLY A 176 2.22 11.23 -22.19
C GLY A 176 2.70 12.59 -22.70
N GLY A 177 3.48 13.33 -21.91
CA GLY A 177 4.01 14.65 -22.26
C GLY A 177 5.21 14.61 -23.21
N SER A 178 5.72 15.78 -23.57
CA SER A 178 6.86 15.96 -24.49
C SER A 178 8.24 15.81 -23.84
N ASP A 179 8.33 15.32 -22.61
CA ASP A 179 9.62 15.05 -21.95
C ASP A 179 10.24 13.80 -22.58
N ASP A 180 11.50 13.89 -23.03
CA ASP A 180 12.19 12.79 -23.72
C ASP A 180 12.46 11.56 -22.81
N SER A 181 12.32 11.69 -21.49
CA SER A 181 12.51 10.56 -20.55
C SER A 181 11.91 10.83 -19.16
N PRO A 182 10.57 10.82 -19.00
CA PRO A 182 9.94 11.05 -17.71
C PRO A 182 10.30 9.94 -16.72
N ARG A 183 10.61 10.31 -15.48
CA ARG A 183 10.93 9.38 -14.39
C ARG A 183 9.98 9.57 -13.21
N GLY A 184 9.50 8.45 -12.67
CA GLY A 184 8.52 8.47 -11.60
C GLY A 184 8.82 7.51 -10.45
N ILE A 185 8.28 7.84 -9.27
CA ILE A 185 8.20 6.91 -8.13
C ILE A 185 6.77 6.93 -7.58
N ILE A 186 6.18 5.75 -7.39
CA ILE A 186 4.93 5.55 -6.66
C ILE A 186 5.28 4.91 -5.32
N PHE A 187 5.11 5.66 -4.25
CA PHE A 187 5.25 5.15 -2.89
C PHE A 187 3.92 4.59 -2.38
N THR A 188 3.94 3.36 -1.87
CA THR A 188 2.78 2.70 -1.24
C THR A 188 3.21 1.99 0.06
N GLN A 189 2.24 1.64 0.90
CA GLN A 189 2.52 1.23 2.28
C GLN A 189 3.08 -0.20 2.38
N THR A 190 2.54 -1.15 1.62
CA THR A 190 2.81 -2.57 1.80
C THR A 190 3.49 -3.19 0.57
N ARG A 191 4.26 -4.26 0.79
CA ARG A 191 4.88 -5.02 -0.31
C ARG A 191 3.85 -5.69 -1.22
N GLN A 192 2.71 -6.10 -0.65
CA GLN A 192 1.59 -6.62 -1.42
C GLN A 192 1.02 -5.54 -2.35
N SER A 193 0.78 -4.33 -1.84
CA SER A 193 0.31 -3.21 -2.66
C SER A 193 1.30 -2.86 -3.77
N VAL A 194 2.62 -2.93 -3.52
CA VAL A 194 3.64 -2.76 -4.57
C VAL A 194 3.45 -3.78 -5.70
N HIS A 195 3.34 -5.06 -5.35
CA HIS A 195 3.17 -6.13 -6.33
C HIS A 195 1.87 -5.98 -7.12
N SER A 196 0.75 -5.72 -6.44
CA SER A 196 -0.55 -5.49 -7.06
C SER A 196 -0.58 -4.28 -7.99
N LEU A 197 0.07 -3.17 -7.61
CA LEU A 197 0.18 -1.99 -8.46
C LEU A 197 1.01 -2.27 -9.71
N LEU A 198 2.08 -3.07 -9.63
CA LEU A 198 2.83 -3.48 -10.83
C LEU A 198 1.99 -4.34 -11.79
N LEU A 199 1.26 -5.32 -11.27
CA LEU A 199 0.36 -6.13 -12.09
C LEU A 199 -0.74 -5.28 -12.71
N TRP A 200 -1.28 -4.31 -11.97
CA TRP A 200 -2.24 -3.33 -12.50
C TRP A 200 -1.62 -2.50 -13.62
N LEU A 201 -0.43 -1.93 -13.44
CA LEU A 201 0.27 -1.15 -14.48
C LEU A 201 0.43 -1.94 -15.79
N GLN A 202 0.76 -3.23 -15.71
CA GLN A 202 0.93 -4.09 -16.89
C GLN A 202 -0.39 -4.42 -17.60
N GLN A 203 -1.48 -4.52 -16.83
CA GLN A 203 -2.79 -4.93 -17.34
C GLN A 203 -3.66 -3.76 -17.77
N GLN A 204 -3.36 -2.53 -17.34
CA GLN A 204 -4.22 -1.40 -17.62
C GLN A 204 -4.14 -0.94 -19.08
N PRO A 205 -5.22 -1.10 -19.88
CA PRO A 205 -5.21 -0.76 -21.31
C PRO A 205 -4.81 0.70 -21.54
N GLY A 206 -5.22 1.56 -20.61
CA GLY A 206 -4.98 2.98 -20.67
C GLY A 206 -3.54 3.44 -20.54
N LEU A 207 -2.66 2.57 -20.06
CA LEU A 207 -1.23 2.83 -19.86
C LEU A 207 -0.36 2.03 -20.83
N GLN A 208 -0.93 1.04 -21.53
CA GLN A 208 -0.18 0.19 -22.49
C GLN A 208 0.35 0.95 -23.70
N THR A 209 -0.27 2.08 -24.06
CA THR A 209 0.20 2.95 -25.14
C THR A 209 1.36 3.86 -24.74
N MET A 210 1.73 3.85 -23.45
CA MET A 210 2.78 4.69 -22.89
C MET A 210 4.05 3.90 -22.70
N ASP A 211 5.20 4.57 -22.81
CA ASP A 211 6.50 3.96 -22.52
C ASP A 211 6.76 3.89 -21.01
N ILE A 212 5.93 3.12 -20.28
CA ILE A 212 6.08 2.90 -18.84
C ILE A 212 6.80 1.58 -18.60
N ARG A 213 8.04 1.66 -18.12
CA ARG A 213 8.89 0.53 -17.75
C ARG A 213 9.04 0.52 -16.23
N ALA A 214 8.11 -0.18 -15.58
CA ALA A 214 7.97 -0.21 -14.13
C ALA A 214 8.62 -1.45 -13.50
N ASP A 215 9.22 -1.27 -12.32
CA ASP A 215 9.69 -2.38 -11.46
C ASP A 215 9.51 -2.01 -9.97
N MET A 216 9.60 -3.01 -9.10
CA MET A 216 9.42 -2.83 -7.65
C MET A 216 10.72 -2.49 -6.94
N LEU A 217 10.59 -1.71 -5.86
CA LEU A 217 11.68 -1.47 -4.91
C LEU A 217 11.15 -1.63 -3.47
N ILE A 218 11.39 -2.80 -2.88
CA ILE A 218 10.93 -3.17 -1.53
C ILE A 218 12.10 -3.51 -0.61
N GLY A 219 11.87 -3.39 0.71
CA GLY A 219 12.91 -3.65 1.72
C GLY A 219 13.40 -5.10 1.78
N ALA A 220 14.60 -5.28 2.34
CA ALA A 220 15.28 -6.59 2.45
C ALA A 220 14.90 -7.40 3.70
N GLY A 221 14.06 -6.87 4.59
CA GLY A 221 13.67 -7.57 5.82
C GLY A 221 12.81 -8.81 5.54
N ASN A 222 13.04 -9.89 6.28
CA ASN A 222 12.33 -11.17 6.13
C ASN A 222 10.99 -11.25 6.89
N SER A 223 10.49 -10.15 7.45
CA SER A 223 9.33 -10.14 8.35
C SER A 223 7.96 -10.16 7.65
N SER A 224 7.88 -9.86 6.36
CA SER A 224 6.63 -9.88 5.60
C SER A 224 6.50 -11.15 4.77
N GLN A 225 5.29 -11.69 4.70
CA GLN A 225 4.98 -12.90 3.93
C GLN A 225 5.40 -12.73 2.46
N ASN A 226 6.29 -13.62 2.01
CA ASN A 226 6.57 -14.04 0.64
C ASN A 226 7.27 -13.12 -0.37
N THR A 227 7.48 -11.82 -0.13
CA THR A 227 8.23 -10.97 -1.08
C THR A 227 9.28 -10.13 -0.37
N HIS A 228 10.56 -10.39 -0.63
CA HIS A 228 11.68 -9.56 -0.20
C HIS A 228 12.64 -9.38 -1.38
N MET A 229 13.38 -8.27 -1.38
CA MET A 229 14.47 -8.05 -2.32
C MET A 229 15.79 -8.11 -1.57
N THR A 230 16.78 -8.79 -2.13
CA THR A 230 18.13 -8.68 -1.58
C THR A 230 18.70 -7.28 -1.86
N GLN A 231 19.72 -6.86 -1.12
CA GLN A 231 20.39 -5.59 -1.41
C GLN A 231 20.95 -5.54 -2.85
N ARG A 232 21.38 -6.69 -3.38
CA ARG A 232 21.85 -6.81 -4.76
C ARG A 232 20.74 -6.54 -5.75
N ASP A 233 19.53 -7.07 -5.52
CA ASP A 233 18.37 -6.83 -6.38
C ASP A 233 17.98 -5.35 -6.37
N GLN A 234 17.98 -4.72 -5.19
CA GLN A 234 17.70 -3.29 -5.05
C GLN A 234 18.70 -2.43 -5.83
N GLN A 235 20.00 -2.73 -5.72
CA GLN A 235 21.04 -2.02 -6.47
C GLN A 235 20.87 -2.18 -7.98
N GLU A 236 20.49 -3.37 -8.44
CA GLU A 236 20.28 -3.62 -9.86
C GLU A 236 19.05 -2.88 -10.41
N VAL A 237 17.94 -2.84 -9.66
CA VAL A 237 16.76 -2.03 -10.01
C VAL A 237 17.12 -0.54 -10.06
N ILE A 238 17.86 -0.03 -9.07
CA ILE A 238 18.32 1.37 -9.05
C ILE A 238 19.26 1.65 -10.23
N ARG A 239 20.14 0.72 -10.58
CA ARG A 239 21.04 0.84 -11.73
C ARG A 239 20.23 0.95 -13.02
N LYS A 240 19.27 0.04 -13.23
CA LYS A 240 18.37 0.06 -14.41
C LYS A 240 17.54 1.33 -14.47
N PHE A 241 17.06 1.82 -13.33
CA PHE A 241 16.38 3.11 -13.25
C PHE A 241 17.32 4.24 -13.64
N ARG A 242 18.53 4.30 -13.09
CA ARG A 242 19.56 5.30 -13.44
C ARG A 242 19.87 5.31 -14.94
N THR A 243 20.06 4.14 -15.56
CA THR A 243 20.34 4.02 -17.01
C THR A 243 19.12 4.28 -17.90
N GLY A 244 17.92 4.47 -17.34
CA GLY A 244 16.68 4.70 -18.09
C GLY A 244 16.04 3.42 -18.64
N THR A 245 16.62 2.26 -18.36
CA THR A 245 16.01 0.95 -18.67
C THR A 245 14.68 0.79 -17.95
N LEU A 246 14.60 1.32 -16.71
CA LEU A 246 13.34 1.55 -15.99
C LEU A 246 13.11 3.05 -15.88
N ASN A 247 11.85 3.46 -15.88
CA ASN A 247 11.48 4.86 -15.70
C ASN A 247 10.34 5.06 -14.69
N LEU A 248 9.82 3.99 -14.11
CA LEU A 248 8.89 4.06 -12.99
C LEU A 248 9.30 3.06 -11.90
N LEU A 249 9.36 3.51 -10.65
CA LEU A 249 9.52 2.63 -9.49
C LEU A 249 8.23 2.57 -8.70
N VAL A 250 7.79 1.36 -8.34
CA VAL A 250 6.75 1.16 -7.32
C VAL A 250 7.43 0.71 -6.05
N ALA A 251 7.40 1.55 -5.02
CA ALA A 251 8.27 1.39 -3.86
C ALA A 251 7.52 1.47 -2.52
N THR A 252 8.12 0.83 -1.51
CA THR A 252 7.80 1.13 -0.10
C THR A 252 8.69 2.28 0.40
N SER A 253 8.66 2.59 1.70
CA SER A 253 9.51 3.61 2.32
C SER A 253 11.02 3.40 2.11
N VAL A 254 11.45 2.22 1.65
CA VAL A 254 12.85 1.93 1.31
C VAL A 254 13.47 2.93 0.31
N ALA A 255 12.65 3.53 -0.57
CA ALA A 255 13.13 4.49 -1.56
C ALA A 255 13.16 5.95 -1.05
N GLU A 256 12.69 6.22 0.17
CA GLU A 256 12.64 7.58 0.74
C GLU A 256 14.05 8.04 1.11
N GLU A 257 14.83 7.21 1.80
CA GLU A 257 16.13 7.58 2.39
C GLU A 257 17.27 6.63 2.00
N GLY A 258 18.51 7.12 2.04
CA GLY A 258 19.71 6.29 2.00
C GLY A 258 20.11 5.74 0.64
N LEU A 259 19.18 5.62 -0.30
CA LEU A 259 19.44 5.16 -1.66
C LEU A 259 19.68 6.34 -2.61
N ASP A 260 20.73 6.23 -3.41
CA ASP A 260 21.03 7.18 -4.49
C ASP A 260 20.15 6.89 -5.71
N ILE A 261 18.93 7.45 -5.67
CA ILE A 261 17.94 7.36 -6.74
C ILE A 261 17.97 8.68 -7.55
N PRO A 262 18.07 8.62 -8.88
CA PRO A 262 17.96 9.76 -9.78
C PRO A 262 16.76 10.66 -9.48
N GLN A 263 16.87 11.94 -9.85
CA GLN A 263 15.78 12.90 -9.74
C GLN A 263 14.60 12.45 -10.63
N CYS A 264 13.38 12.66 -10.12
CA CYS A 264 12.14 12.27 -10.77
C CYS A 264 11.34 13.50 -11.20
N ASN A 265 10.55 13.33 -12.27
CA ASN A 265 9.55 14.27 -12.76
C ASN A 265 8.26 14.15 -11.93
N VAL A 266 7.93 12.94 -11.48
CA VAL A 266 6.73 12.70 -10.67
C VAL A 266 7.03 11.83 -9.46
N VAL A 267 6.53 12.23 -8.30
CA VAL A 267 6.47 11.39 -7.11
C VAL A 267 5.03 11.30 -6.65
N VAL A 268 4.49 10.09 -6.59
CA VAL A 268 3.13 9.82 -6.12
C VAL A 268 3.20 9.14 -4.76
N ARG A 269 2.53 9.72 -3.76
CA ARG A 269 2.30 9.08 -2.47
C ARG A 269 0.90 8.51 -2.44
N TYR A 270 0.82 7.20 -2.57
CA TYR A 270 -0.41 6.46 -2.80
C TYR A 270 -0.95 5.89 -1.49
N GLY A 271 -1.94 6.57 -0.91
CA GLY A 271 -2.62 6.11 0.31
C GLY A 271 -1.68 5.93 1.51
N LEU A 272 -0.67 6.80 1.65
CA LEU A 272 0.34 6.67 2.70
C LEU A 272 -0.01 7.43 3.97
N LEU A 273 0.23 6.78 5.10
CA LEU A 273 0.14 7.37 6.44
C LEU A 273 1.53 7.30 7.10
N THR A 274 2.31 8.37 7.01
CA THR A 274 3.68 8.44 7.59
C THR A 274 3.88 9.73 8.40
N ASN A 275 5.12 9.98 8.84
CA ASN A 275 5.54 11.23 9.46
C ASN A 275 6.00 12.29 8.43
N GLU A 276 6.27 13.48 8.94
CA GLU A 276 6.76 14.67 8.22
C GLU A 276 8.15 14.45 7.60
N ILE A 277 9.01 13.64 8.22
CA ILE A 277 10.34 13.32 7.68
C ILE A 277 10.21 12.54 6.37
N SER A 278 9.44 11.44 6.37
CA SER A 278 9.12 10.65 5.17
C SER A 278 8.46 11.51 4.09
N MET A 279 7.57 12.43 4.48
CA MET A 279 6.93 13.37 3.55
C MET A 279 7.97 14.24 2.82
N VAL A 280 8.89 14.86 3.58
CA VAL A 280 9.94 15.72 3.02
C VAL A 280 10.94 14.92 2.18
N GLN A 281 11.32 13.71 2.61
CA GLN A 281 12.24 12.83 1.88
C GLN A 281 11.64 12.37 0.55
N ALA A 282 10.38 11.92 0.54
CA ALA A 282 9.66 11.54 -0.67
C ALA A 282 9.53 12.75 -1.63
N ARG A 283 9.12 13.91 -1.12
CA ARG A 283 9.07 15.17 -1.90
C ARG A 283 10.44 15.52 -2.47
N GLY A 284 11.51 15.24 -1.73
CA GLY A 284 12.89 15.43 -2.15
C GLY A 284 13.35 14.55 -3.32
N ARG A 285 12.57 13.55 -3.76
CA ARG A 285 12.86 12.77 -4.97
C ARG A 285 12.33 13.43 -6.25
N ALA A 286 11.31 14.28 -6.13
CA ALA A 286 10.79 15.10 -7.23
C ALA A 286 11.61 16.41 -7.31
N ARG A 287 12.69 16.40 -8.11
CA ARG A 287 13.61 17.53 -8.27
C ARG A 287 13.91 17.89 -9.72
N ALA A 288 13.39 17.14 -10.69
CA ALA A 288 13.49 17.52 -12.09
C ALA A 288 12.74 18.84 -12.33
N GLY A 289 13.08 19.53 -13.42
CA GLY A 289 12.36 20.73 -13.84
C GLY A 289 10.86 20.44 -13.95
N GLN A 290 10.03 21.35 -13.44
CA GLN A 290 8.56 21.22 -13.43
C GLN A 290 8.02 19.94 -12.77
N SER A 291 8.78 19.34 -11.85
CA SER A 291 8.37 18.10 -11.20
C SER A 291 7.10 18.26 -10.34
N LYS A 292 6.29 17.19 -10.29
CA LYS A 292 5.06 17.09 -9.51
C LYS A 292 5.24 16.15 -8.31
N TYR A 293 4.63 16.55 -7.19
CA TYR A 293 4.47 15.70 -6.02
C TYR A 293 2.98 15.54 -5.74
N SER A 294 2.46 14.35 -6.03
CA SER A 294 1.02 14.05 -5.95
C SER A 294 0.72 13.19 -4.72
N PHE A 295 -0.23 13.64 -3.91
CA PHE A 295 -0.76 12.87 -2.79
C PHE A 295 -2.14 12.31 -3.15
N VAL A 296 -2.22 10.99 -3.32
CA VAL A 296 -3.45 10.29 -3.69
C VAL A 296 -4.08 9.70 -2.43
N ALA A 297 -5.29 10.15 -2.09
CA ALA A 297 -6.02 9.65 -0.94
C ALA A 297 -7.53 9.81 -1.12
N THR A 298 -8.30 9.11 -0.29
CA THR A 298 -9.75 9.30 -0.25
C THR A 298 -10.10 10.55 0.56
N GLN A 299 -11.15 11.26 0.15
CA GLN A 299 -11.69 12.40 0.89
C GLN A 299 -12.05 12.00 2.33
N GLY A 300 -11.65 12.82 3.32
CA GLY A 300 -11.94 12.58 4.74
C GLY A 300 -11.18 11.41 5.38
N SER A 301 -10.24 10.81 4.65
CA SER A 301 -9.43 9.68 5.11
C SER A 301 -8.46 10.07 6.24
N ARG A 302 -7.87 9.06 6.90
CA ARG A 302 -6.89 9.28 7.97
C ARG A 302 -5.57 9.78 7.38
N GLU A 303 -5.22 9.28 6.20
CA GLU A 303 -4.08 9.61 5.37
C GLU A 303 -4.07 11.11 5.07
N LEU A 304 -5.19 11.66 4.60
CA LEU A 304 -5.33 13.10 4.31
C LEU A 304 -5.12 13.97 5.55
N ARG A 305 -5.77 13.61 6.66
CA ARG A 305 -5.60 14.34 7.93
C ARG A 305 -4.15 14.29 8.41
N ARG A 306 -3.48 13.15 8.25
CA ARG A 306 -2.08 12.98 8.62
C ARG A 306 -1.15 13.81 7.74
N GLU A 307 -1.36 13.82 6.42
CA GLU A 307 -0.56 14.63 5.50
C GLU A 307 -0.68 16.12 5.82
N LEU A 308 -1.89 16.62 6.09
CA LEU A 308 -2.10 18.02 6.51
C LEU A 308 -1.41 18.32 7.84
N THR A 309 -1.43 17.38 8.79
CA THR A 309 -0.71 17.53 10.06
C THR A 309 0.80 17.58 9.83
N ASN A 310 1.33 16.74 8.95
CA ASN A 310 2.76 16.72 8.62
C ASN A 310 3.23 18.04 8.00
N GLU A 311 2.40 18.70 7.18
CA GLU A 311 2.72 20.04 6.65
C GLU A 311 2.78 21.11 7.73
N VAL A 312 1.94 21.01 8.75
CA VAL A 312 2.00 21.92 9.91
C VAL A 312 3.25 21.64 10.74
N LEU A 313 3.63 20.37 10.91
CA LEU A 313 4.84 19.98 11.63
C LEU A 313 6.15 20.31 10.89
N GLU A 314 6.11 20.40 9.56
CA GLU A 314 7.26 20.80 8.75
C GLU A 314 7.59 22.30 8.88
N LYS A 315 6.57 23.13 9.07
CA LYS A 315 6.68 24.60 9.15
C LYS A 315 7.30 25.05 10.47
#